data_AF-A0A5A8ADN7-F1
#
_entry.id   AF-A0A5A8ADN7-F1
#
_cell.length_a   1.000
_cell.length_b   1.000
_cell.length_c   1.000
_cell.angle_alpha   90.00
_cell.angle_beta   90.00
_cell.angle_gamma   90.00
#
_symmetry.space_group_name_H-M   'P 1'
#
loop_
_entity.id
_entity.type
_entity.pdbx_description
1 polymer ?
#
loop_
_entity_poly.entity_id
_entity_poly.type
_entity_poly.pdbx_seq_one_letter_code
_entity_poly.pdbx_strand_id
1 'polypeptide(L)'
;MRSLSIDILKIGLAIFVVCLHLHILQDSFPLLSYVLVNGLFRMGVPVFLIISGYFFFYVNDFSKLKKWCFRIFLLYAVWSVVYIPFWKDGQYALNLLFGYHHLWYLIGTLFAGLLLYVLKKVPAKRLSLILLACFCCGYTIQYLGNSHYFEGESDIVFNLFPTYRNFLFVCFPFLGTGFLIKKLGMDTKRKPSLKLVLLSIGMVIAEAFLNNKVLHLEKKESIDLLFSLLLACPLLFLYCKNITLKTDSKILASISTAIYLIHPLVMEFVYKSAYFKCLQDVIFIGLLTAASLLLVFLNRKLKYVL
;
A
#
# COMPACT_ATOMS: atom_id res chain seq x y z
N MET A 1 15.72 18.52 -9.75
CA MET A 1 16.11 17.10 -9.89
C MET A 1 15.40 16.24 -8.85
N ARG A 2 14.82 15.11 -9.26
CA ARG A 2 14.07 14.17 -8.43
C ARG A 2 15.00 13.08 -7.87
N SER A 3 14.62 12.44 -6.76
CA SER A 3 15.36 11.31 -6.19
C SER A 3 15.05 10.02 -6.96
N LEU A 4 16.04 9.50 -7.68
CA LEU A 4 15.95 8.26 -8.44
C LEU A 4 15.77 7.04 -7.52
N SER A 5 16.42 7.04 -6.36
CA SER A 5 16.32 5.95 -5.38
C SER A 5 14.89 5.74 -4.87
N ILE A 6 14.13 6.82 -4.67
CA ILE A 6 12.71 6.73 -4.30
C ILE A 6 11.86 6.18 -5.46
N ASP A 7 12.20 6.48 -6.71
CA ASP A 7 11.47 5.94 -7.87
C ASP A 7 11.74 4.44 -8.06
N ILE A 8 12.98 4.00 -7.87
CA ILE A 8 13.33 2.57 -7.87
C ILE A 8 12.63 1.84 -6.74
N LEU A 9 12.64 2.41 -5.52
CA LEU A 9 11.91 1.86 -4.38
C LEU A 9 10.43 1.66 -4.73
N LYS A 10 9.78 2.66 -5.31
CA LYS A 10 8.38 2.58 -5.73
C LYS A 10 8.10 1.48 -6.75
N ILE A 11 9.01 1.21 -7.68
CA ILE A 11 8.87 0.08 -8.60
C ILE A 11 8.93 -1.24 -7.83
N GLY A 12 9.92 -1.40 -6.94
CA GLY A 12 10.01 -2.59 -6.08
C GLY A 12 8.75 -2.82 -5.24
N LEU A 13 8.19 -1.76 -4.65
CA LEU A 13 6.94 -1.83 -3.88
C LEU A 13 5.72 -2.16 -4.75
N ALA A 14 5.67 -1.68 -6.00
CA ALA A 14 4.61 -2.05 -6.93
C ALA A 14 4.68 -3.54 -7.29
N ILE A 15 5.89 -4.07 -7.46
CA ILE A 15 6.11 -5.51 -7.66
C ILE A 15 5.69 -6.31 -6.42
N PHE A 16 5.98 -5.84 -5.21
CA PHE A 16 5.50 -6.47 -3.98
C PHE A 16 3.97 -6.58 -3.97
N VAL A 17 3.26 -5.51 -4.34
CA VAL A 17 1.79 -5.52 -4.45
C VAL A 17 1.32 -6.55 -5.48
N VAL A 18 1.99 -6.66 -6.63
CA VAL A 18 1.67 -7.68 -7.65
C VAL A 18 1.88 -9.09 -7.10
N CYS A 19 3.05 -9.39 -6.54
CA CYS A 19 3.36 -10.72 -5.98
C CYS A 19 2.42 -11.12 -4.84
N LEU A 20 1.96 -10.15 -4.04
CA LEU A 20 0.95 -10.36 -3.00
C LEU A 20 -0.37 -10.85 -3.59
N HIS A 21 -0.89 -10.22 -4.64
CA HIS A 21 -2.18 -10.60 -5.23
C HIS A 21 -2.09 -11.86 -6.09
N LEU A 22 -0.92 -12.19 -6.62
CA LEU A 22 -0.68 -13.46 -7.31
C LEU A 22 -0.53 -14.63 -6.35
N HIS A 23 -0.48 -14.39 -5.03
CA HIS A 23 -0.20 -15.42 -4.03
C HIS A 23 1.03 -16.27 -4.40
N ILE A 24 2.12 -15.59 -4.79
CA ILE A 24 3.29 -16.26 -5.39
C ILE A 24 3.75 -17.45 -4.54
N LEU A 25 4.11 -18.56 -5.19
CA LEU A 25 4.56 -19.81 -4.57
C LEU A 25 3.52 -20.55 -3.71
N GLN A 26 2.23 -20.18 -3.74
CA GLN A 26 1.21 -20.79 -2.89
C GLN A 26 1.13 -22.32 -3.08
N ASP A 27 1.20 -22.80 -4.33
CA ASP A 27 1.07 -24.22 -4.63
C ASP A 27 2.35 -25.02 -4.37
N SER A 28 3.51 -24.43 -4.66
CA SER A 28 4.80 -25.13 -4.54
C SER A 28 5.39 -25.05 -3.12
N PHE A 29 5.26 -23.90 -2.46
CA PHE A 29 5.84 -23.64 -1.14
C PHE A 29 4.88 -22.83 -0.25
N PRO A 30 3.79 -23.43 0.27
CA PRO A 30 2.71 -22.70 0.95
C PRO A 30 3.15 -21.84 2.14
N LEU A 31 4.09 -22.33 2.96
CA LEU A 31 4.61 -21.57 4.10
C LEU A 31 5.45 -20.37 3.66
N LEU A 32 6.28 -20.56 2.64
CA LEU A 32 7.09 -19.47 2.07
C LEU A 32 6.17 -18.42 1.44
N SER A 33 5.17 -18.85 0.67
CA SER A 33 4.13 -17.99 0.12
C SER A 33 3.44 -17.18 1.21
N TYR A 34 3.00 -17.83 2.30
CA TYR A 34 2.36 -17.15 3.42
C TYR A 34 3.25 -16.04 3.98
N VAL A 35 4.52 -16.34 4.30
CA VAL A 35 5.44 -15.37 4.90
C VAL A 35 5.76 -14.21 3.95
N LEU A 36 5.83 -14.48 2.65
CA LEU A 36 6.03 -13.45 1.64
C LEU A 36 4.78 -12.56 1.47
N VAL A 37 3.61 -13.18 1.25
CA VAL A 37 2.33 -12.51 0.95
C VAL A 37 1.77 -11.77 2.16
N ASN A 38 1.81 -12.38 3.35
CA ASN A 38 1.32 -11.80 4.60
C ASN A 38 2.43 -11.15 5.45
N GLY A 39 3.66 -11.06 4.92
CA GLY A 39 4.78 -10.40 5.58
C GLY A 39 5.49 -9.44 4.64
N LEU A 40 6.54 -9.92 3.96
CA LEU A 40 7.45 -9.06 3.17
C LEU A 40 6.70 -8.13 2.19
N PHE A 41 5.76 -8.67 1.43
CA PHE A 41 5.03 -7.91 0.43
C PHE A 41 3.99 -6.93 1.01
N ARG A 42 3.58 -7.13 2.27
CA ARG A 42 2.71 -6.16 2.98
C ARG A 42 3.40 -4.83 3.24
N MET A 43 4.73 -4.74 3.08
CA MET A 43 5.44 -3.46 3.13
C MET A 43 5.07 -2.49 1.99
N GLY A 44 4.51 -2.98 0.88
CA GLY A 44 4.21 -2.20 -0.33
C GLY A 44 3.42 -0.90 -0.03
N VAL A 45 2.17 -1.07 0.39
CA VAL A 45 1.23 0.04 0.64
C VAL A 45 1.68 0.97 1.79
N PRO A 46 2.11 0.47 2.97
CA PRO A 46 2.65 1.30 4.04
C PRO A 46 3.80 2.22 3.61
N VAL A 47 4.74 1.74 2.78
CA VAL A 47 5.84 2.59 2.31
C VAL A 47 5.34 3.61 1.27
N PHE A 48 4.39 3.25 0.40
CA PHE A 48 3.73 4.24 -0.47
C PHE A 48 3.04 5.35 0.33
N LEU A 49 2.36 5.01 1.43
CA LEU A 49 1.73 5.96 2.35
C LEU A 49 2.76 6.86 3.02
N ILE A 50 3.88 6.30 3.53
CA ILE A 50 4.97 7.09 4.13
C ILE A 50 5.57 8.07 3.12
N ILE A 51 5.84 7.63 1.89
CA ILE A 51 6.35 8.52 0.85
C ILE A 51 5.35 9.65 0.58
N SER A 52 4.07 9.32 0.47
CA SER A 52 3.00 10.31 0.24
C SER A 52 2.90 11.31 1.39
N GLY A 53 2.94 10.83 2.64
CA GLY A 53 2.91 11.64 3.84
C GLY A 53 4.13 12.56 4.01
N TYR A 54 5.31 12.08 3.64
CA TYR A 54 6.53 12.90 3.65
C TYR A 54 6.40 14.13 2.74
N PHE A 55 5.86 13.96 1.54
CA PHE A 55 5.60 15.08 0.62
C PHE A 55 4.33 15.87 1.00
N PHE A 56 3.38 15.25 1.69
CA PHE A 56 2.19 15.92 2.21
C PHE A 56 2.51 17.05 3.19
N PHE A 57 3.68 17.01 3.84
CA PHE A 57 4.17 18.12 4.69
C PHE A 57 4.14 19.50 3.99
N TYR A 58 4.34 19.53 2.67
CA TYR A 58 4.33 20.77 1.88
C TYR A 58 2.92 21.28 1.53
N VAL A 59 1.85 20.52 1.85
CA VAL A 59 0.45 20.90 1.70
C VAL A 59 0.04 21.76 2.91
N ASN A 60 0.53 23.00 2.94
CA ASN A 60 0.42 23.88 4.11
C ASN A 60 -0.77 24.85 4.07
N ASP A 61 -1.38 25.08 2.91
CA ASP A 61 -2.54 25.95 2.71
C ASP A 61 -3.73 25.20 2.05
N PHE A 62 -4.90 25.82 2.05
CA PHE A 62 -6.14 25.18 1.56
C PHE A 62 -6.14 25.01 0.02
N SER A 63 -5.48 25.91 -0.71
CA SER A 63 -5.36 25.82 -2.17
C SER A 63 -4.54 24.60 -2.58
N LYS A 64 -3.42 24.34 -1.90
CA LYS A 64 -2.62 23.13 -2.09
C LYS A 64 -3.39 21.87 -1.69
N LEU A 65 -4.16 21.91 -0.60
CA LEU A 65 -4.99 20.79 -0.20
C LEU A 65 -6.02 20.46 -1.28
N LYS A 66 -6.75 21.46 -1.79
CA LYS A 66 -7.72 21.29 -2.87
C LYS A 66 -7.08 20.65 -4.10
N LYS A 67 -5.91 21.12 -4.53
CA LYS A 67 -5.16 20.54 -5.66
C LYS A 67 -4.74 19.10 -5.41
N TRP A 68 -4.27 18.79 -4.20
CA TRP A 68 -3.87 17.44 -3.80
C TRP A 68 -5.06 16.48 -3.76
N CYS A 69 -6.17 16.89 -3.13
CA CYS A 69 -7.42 16.12 -3.07
C CYS A 69 -7.98 15.86 -4.46
N PHE A 70 -8.08 16.89 -5.30
CA PHE A 70 -8.57 16.77 -6.67
C PHE A 70 -7.76 15.75 -7.47
N ARG A 71 -6.43 15.77 -7.35
CA ARG A 71 -5.57 14.83 -8.07
C ARG A 71 -5.82 13.37 -7.66
N ILE A 72 -5.89 13.10 -6.35
CA ILE A 72 -6.10 11.72 -5.85
C ILE A 72 -7.52 11.25 -6.17
N PHE A 73 -8.51 12.12 -5.95
CA PHE A 73 -9.90 11.80 -6.26
C PHE A 73 -10.09 11.52 -7.76
N LEU A 74 -9.51 12.33 -8.64
CA LEU A 74 -9.62 12.11 -10.08
C LEU A 74 -8.97 10.79 -10.50
N LEU A 75 -7.80 10.46 -9.95
CA LEU A 75 -7.15 9.17 -10.20
C LEU A 75 -8.04 8.01 -9.71
N TYR A 76 -8.62 8.13 -8.52
CA TYR A 76 -9.56 7.14 -7.98
C TYR A 76 -10.80 7.00 -8.86
N ALA A 77 -11.40 8.10 -9.30
CA ALA A 77 -12.62 8.10 -10.11
C ALA A 77 -12.38 7.47 -11.49
N VAL A 78 -11.29 7.85 -12.17
CA VAL A 78 -10.92 7.27 -13.48
C VAL A 78 -10.76 5.76 -13.37
N TRP A 79 -10.00 5.29 -12.39
CA TRP A 79 -9.77 3.85 -12.24
C TRP A 79 -11.00 3.12 -11.69
N SER A 80 -11.81 3.75 -10.86
CA SER A 80 -13.10 3.17 -10.45
C SER A 80 -13.98 2.91 -11.66
N VAL A 81 -14.08 3.86 -12.60
CA VAL A 81 -14.84 3.68 -13.86
C VAL A 81 -14.30 2.51 -14.68
N VAL A 82 -12.97 2.39 -14.82
CA VAL A 82 -12.34 1.25 -15.51
C VAL A 82 -12.71 -0.09 -14.85
N TYR A 83 -12.86 -0.12 -13.52
CA TYR A 83 -13.15 -1.34 -12.77
C TYR A 83 -14.64 -1.63 -12.54
N ILE A 84 -15.57 -0.73 -12.90
CA ILE A 84 -17.02 -0.95 -12.77
C ILE A 84 -17.47 -2.32 -13.34
N PRO A 85 -17.01 -2.76 -14.53
CA PRO A 85 -17.43 -4.04 -15.09
C PRO A 85 -17.11 -5.28 -14.24
N PHE A 86 -16.19 -5.15 -13.26
CA PHE A 86 -15.79 -6.25 -12.38
C PHE A 86 -16.47 -6.22 -11.01
N TRP A 87 -17.32 -5.23 -10.75
CA TRP A 87 -18.03 -5.13 -9.48
C TRP A 87 -19.13 -6.17 -9.40
N LYS A 88 -19.20 -6.88 -8.27
CA LYS A 88 -20.27 -7.85 -8.00
C LYS A 88 -21.58 -7.12 -7.64
N ASP A 89 -22.70 -7.73 -8.00
CA ASP A 89 -24.03 -7.26 -7.61
C ASP A 89 -24.13 -7.07 -6.09
N GLY A 90 -24.78 -5.98 -5.67
CA GLY A 90 -24.90 -5.60 -4.26
C GLY A 90 -23.65 -4.96 -3.62
N GLN A 91 -22.50 -4.89 -4.32
CA GLN A 91 -21.27 -4.30 -3.78
C GLN A 91 -20.96 -2.90 -4.35
N TYR A 92 -21.81 -2.33 -5.19
CA TYR A 92 -21.58 -1.03 -5.83
C TYR A 92 -21.28 0.10 -4.84
N ALA A 93 -22.10 0.23 -3.79
CA ALA A 93 -21.92 1.27 -2.77
C ALA A 93 -20.61 1.07 -1.99
N LEU A 94 -20.31 -0.17 -1.59
CA LEU A 94 -19.08 -0.51 -0.87
C LEU A 94 -17.84 -0.25 -1.74
N ASN A 95 -17.86 -0.67 -3.01
CA ASN A 95 -16.75 -0.45 -3.94
C ASN A 95 -16.53 1.03 -4.25
N LEU A 96 -17.60 1.83 -4.29
CA LEU A 96 -17.50 3.27 -4.50
C LEU A 96 -16.97 4.02 -3.26
N LEU A 97 -17.37 3.60 -2.05
CA LEU A 97 -16.99 4.28 -0.80
C LEU A 97 -15.63 3.83 -0.26
N PHE A 98 -15.33 2.53 -0.36
CA PHE A 98 -14.13 1.92 0.21
C PHE A 98 -13.11 1.49 -0.83
N GLY A 99 -13.44 1.58 -2.12
CA GLY A 99 -12.55 1.22 -3.23
C GLY A 99 -12.57 -0.27 -3.56
N TYR A 100 -12.74 -0.58 -4.84
CA TYR A 100 -12.65 -1.95 -5.36
C TYR A 100 -11.20 -2.48 -5.35
N HIS A 101 -10.97 -3.64 -4.72
CA HIS A 101 -9.65 -4.27 -4.60
C HIS A 101 -8.59 -3.24 -4.15
N HIS A 102 -7.42 -3.19 -4.77
CA HIS A 102 -6.34 -2.25 -4.49
C HIS A 102 -6.72 -0.75 -4.47
N LEU A 103 -7.84 -0.33 -5.08
CA LEU A 103 -8.25 1.09 -5.09
C LEU A 103 -8.58 1.64 -3.70
N TRP A 104 -8.79 0.77 -2.70
CA TRP A 104 -8.96 1.16 -1.30
C TRP A 104 -7.83 2.09 -0.81
N TYR A 105 -6.61 1.88 -1.32
CA TYR A 105 -5.46 2.72 -0.99
C TYR A 105 -5.65 4.18 -1.44
N LEU A 106 -6.24 4.44 -2.60
CA LEU A 106 -6.40 5.81 -3.11
C LEU A 106 -7.42 6.59 -2.30
N ILE A 107 -8.61 6.02 -2.09
CA ILE A 107 -9.67 6.66 -1.30
C ILE A 107 -9.26 6.75 0.17
N GLY A 108 -8.59 5.73 0.70
CA GLY A 108 -8.01 5.74 2.04
C GLY A 108 -6.94 6.82 2.21
N THR A 109 -6.06 6.98 1.23
CA THR A 109 -5.05 8.06 1.22
C THR A 109 -5.73 9.42 1.24
N LEU A 110 -6.78 9.63 0.44
CA LEU A 110 -7.53 10.88 0.38
C LEU A 110 -8.08 11.28 1.77
N PHE A 111 -8.82 10.39 2.42
CA PHE A 111 -9.40 10.65 3.74
C PHE A 111 -8.35 10.77 4.83
N ALA A 112 -7.30 9.94 4.81
CA ALA A 112 -6.18 10.05 5.74
C ALA A 112 -5.45 11.40 5.62
N GLY A 113 -5.26 11.91 4.40
CA GLY A 113 -4.64 13.23 4.18
C GLY A 113 -5.53 14.38 4.64
N LEU A 114 -6.86 14.30 4.45
CA LEU A 114 -7.81 15.27 4.99
C LEU A 114 -7.74 15.32 6.53
N LEU A 115 -7.79 14.16 7.18
CA LEU A 115 -7.66 14.05 8.63
C LEU A 115 -6.29 14.59 9.11
N LEU A 116 -5.21 14.22 8.44
CA LEU A 116 -3.88 14.72 8.77
C LEU A 116 -3.76 16.23 8.57
N TYR A 117 -4.41 16.81 7.55
CA TYR A 117 -4.40 18.24 7.33
C TYR A 117 -5.01 19.02 8.50
N VAL A 118 -6.11 18.51 9.06
CA VAL A 118 -6.74 19.05 10.28
C VAL A 118 -5.77 18.93 11.47
N LEU A 119 -5.10 17.79 11.60
CA LEU A 119 -4.20 17.50 12.72
C LEU A 119 -2.75 17.99 12.54
N LYS A 120 -2.40 18.64 11.42
CA LYS A 120 -1.00 18.98 11.08
C LYS A 120 -0.30 19.88 12.10
N LYS A 121 -1.08 20.71 12.80
CA LYS A 121 -0.61 21.63 13.85
C LYS A 121 -0.42 20.96 15.22
N VAL A 122 -0.94 19.75 15.42
CA VAL A 122 -0.78 18.99 16.67
C VAL A 122 0.71 18.75 16.95
N PRO A 123 1.19 18.88 18.21
CA PRO A 123 2.57 18.60 18.56
C PRO A 123 3.00 17.19 18.14
N ALA A 124 4.24 17.04 17.68
CA ALA A 124 4.71 15.78 17.10
C ALA A 124 4.51 14.58 18.04
N LYS A 125 4.82 14.72 19.34
CA LYS A 125 4.61 13.67 20.36
C LYS A 125 3.16 13.20 20.44
N ARG A 126 2.20 14.14 20.46
CA ARG A 126 0.77 13.84 20.53
C ARG A 126 0.28 13.21 19.23
N LEU A 127 0.73 13.71 18.08
CA LEU A 127 0.41 13.12 16.78
C LEU A 127 0.94 11.68 16.69
N SER A 128 2.19 11.41 17.10
CA SER A 128 2.74 10.04 17.17
C SER A 128 1.88 9.10 18.01
N LEU A 129 1.40 9.55 19.17
CA LEU A 129 0.54 8.74 20.03
C LEU A 129 -0.81 8.44 19.38
N ILE A 130 -1.43 9.43 18.71
CA ILE A 130 -2.69 9.23 17.97
C ILE A 130 -2.48 8.20 16.84
N LEU A 131 -1.40 8.33 16.06
CA LEU A 131 -1.10 7.40 14.96
C LEU A 131 -0.89 5.97 15.49
N LEU A 132 -0.14 5.83 16.59
CA LEU A 132 0.09 4.53 17.23
C LEU A 132 -1.22 3.94 17.77
N ALA A 133 -2.05 4.75 18.44
CA ALA A 133 -3.34 4.29 18.95
C ALA A 133 -4.26 3.82 17.82
N CYS A 134 -4.37 4.57 16.72
CA CYS A 134 -5.15 4.15 15.56
C CYS A 134 -4.63 2.83 14.95
N PHE A 135 -3.31 2.69 14.79
CA PHE A 135 -2.72 1.45 14.29
C PHE A 135 -3.01 0.27 15.22
N CYS A 136 -2.80 0.44 16.53
CA CYS A 136 -3.06 -0.61 17.52
C CYS A 136 -4.54 -1.01 17.53
N CYS A 137 -5.48 -0.07 17.39
CA CYS A 137 -6.90 -0.38 17.28
C CYS A 137 -7.18 -1.28 16.06
N GLY A 138 -6.68 -0.91 14.88
CA GLY A 138 -6.83 -1.74 13.68
C GLY A 138 -6.17 -3.11 13.81
N TYR A 139 -4.97 -3.16 14.39
CA TYR A 139 -4.25 -4.41 14.64
C TYR A 139 -5.05 -5.33 15.56
N THR A 140 -5.61 -4.80 16.65
CA THR A 140 -6.47 -5.57 17.57
C THR A 140 -7.75 -6.04 16.88
N ILE A 141 -8.42 -5.20 16.08
CA ILE A 141 -9.62 -5.61 15.33
C ILE A 141 -9.28 -6.76 14.39
N GLN A 142 -8.21 -6.63 13.58
CA GLN A 142 -7.76 -7.69 12.68
C GLN A 142 -7.41 -8.96 13.46
N TYR A 143 -6.70 -8.84 14.59
CA TYR A 143 -6.34 -10.00 15.39
C TYR A 143 -7.57 -10.72 15.96
N LEU A 144 -8.58 -9.99 16.46
CA LEU A 144 -9.81 -10.58 16.97
C LEU A 144 -10.64 -11.24 15.85
N GLY A 145 -10.66 -10.64 14.66
CA GLY A 145 -11.28 -11.24 13.48
C GLY A 145 -10.58 -12.52 13.04
N ASN A 146 -9.27 -12.43 12.73
CA ASN A 146 -8.51 -13.56 12.22
C ASN A 146 -8.35 -14.71 13.23
N SER A 147 -8.51 -14.45 14.53
CA SER A 147 -8.51 -15.49 15.57
C SER A 147 -9.90 -16.10 15.79
N HIS A 148 -10.92 -15.63 15.06
CA HIS A 148 -12.33 -16.00 15.22
C HIS A 148 -12.77 -15.97 16.70
N TYR A 149 -12.37 -14.91 17.40
CA TYR A 149 -12.65 -14.74 18.83
C TYR A 149 -14.16 -14.60 19.10
N PHE A 150 -14.89 -14.03 18.15
CA PHE A 150 -16.34 -13.89 18.21
C PHE A 150 -17.03 -14.90 17.30
N GLU A 151 -18.34 -15.10 17.48
CA GLU A 151 -19.16 -16.04 16.69
C GLU A 151 -20.26 -15.32 15.89
N GLY A 152 -20.78 -16.00 14.86
CA GLY A 152 -21.92 -15.53 14.07
C GLY A 152 -21.64 -14.25 13.26
N GLU A 153 -22.60 -13.33 13.21
CA GLU A 153 -22.50 -12.10 12.42
C GLU A 153 -21.32 -11.21 12.83
N SER A 154 -20.96 -11.24 14.12
CA SER A 154 -19.86 -10.43 14.64
C SER A 154 -18.50 -10.84 14.09
N ASP A 155 -18.26 -12.14 13.90
CA ASP A 155 -17.04 -12.65 13.26
C ASP A 155 -16.90 -12.13 11.82
N ILE A 156 -18.00 -12.18 11.06
CA ILE A 156 -18.07 -11.69 9.67
C ILE A 156 -17.72 -10.20 9.61
N VAL A 157 -18.21 -9.40 10.55
CA VAL A 157 -17.96 -7.94 10.59
C VAL A 157 -16.49 -7.64 10.89
N PHE A 158 -15.87 -8.35 11.84
CA PHE A 158 -14.47 -8.13 12.18
C PHE A 158 -13.52 -8.55 11.06
N ASN A 159 -13.90 -9.56 10.28
CA ASN A 159 -13.15 -10.05 9.13
C ASN A 159 -13.45 -9.31 7.81
N LEU A 160 -14.41 -8.38 7.82
CA LEU A 160 -14.66 -7.49 6.69
C LEU A 160 -13.50 -6.48 6.56
N PHE A 161 -12.83 -6.48 5.39
CA PHE A 161 -11.65 -5.64 5.17
C PHE A 161 -11.80 -4.17 5.59
N PRO A 162 -12.86 -3.42 5.19
CA PRO A 162 -13.09 -2.06 5.69
C PRO A 162 -13.04 -1.84 7.21
N THR A 163 -13.29 -2.86 8.02
CA THR A 163 -13.35 -2.74 9.49
C THR A 163 -11.97 -2.44 10.08
N TYR A 164 -10.91 -3.09 9.58
CA TYR A 164 -9.52 -2.85 10.04
C TYR A 164 -8.61 -2.25 8.96
N ARG A 165 -8.88 -2.51 7.68
CA ARG A 165 -8.12 -1.99 6.52
C ARG A 165 -8.84 -0.79 5.93
N ASN A 166 -8.61 0.38 6.53
CA ASN A 166 -9.24 1.63 6.11
C ASN A 166 -8.32 2.85 6.26
N PHE A 167 -8.89 4.02 5.97
CA PHE A 167 -8.18 5.30 6.01
C PHE A 167 -7.63 5.62 7.41
N LEU A 168 -8.31 5.20 8.47
CA LEU A 168 -8.01 5.58 9.85
C LEU A 168 -6.97 4.66 10.48
N PHE A 169 -7.06 3.36 10.24
CA PHE A 169 -6.21 2.37 10.91
C PHE A 169 -4.98 1.95 10.11
N VAL A 170 -4.99 2.15 8.78
CA VAL A 170 -3.83 1.85 7.93
C VAL A 170 -3.27 3.13 7.30
N CYS A 171 -4.08 3.84 6.50
CA CYS A 171 -3.57 4.96 5.72
C CYS A 171 -3.05 6.09 6.61
N PHE A 172 -3.83 6.48 7.62
CA PHE A 172 -3.50 7.59 8.50
C PHE A 172 -2.22 7.35 9.32
N PRO A 173 -2.01 6.21 10.01
CA PRO A 173 -0.76 5.91 10.72
C PRO A 173 0.48 6.02 9.84
N PHE A 174 0.49 5.39 8.67
CA PHE A 174 1.67 5.39 7.81
C PHE A 174 1.88 6.73 7.07
N LEU A 175 0.81 7.38 6.60
CA LEU A 175 0.88 8.72 6.00
C LEU A 175 1.33 9.75 7.04
N GLY A 176 0.75 9.72 8.24
CA GLY A 176 1.17 10.55 9.37
C GLY A 176 2.62 10.31 9.78
N THR A 177 3.10 9.06 9.74
CA THR A 177 4.51 8.73 10.00
C THR A 177 5.44 9.39 8.98
N GLY A 178 5.12 9.33 7.69
CA GLY A 178 5.84 10.07 6.65
C GLY A 178 5.88 11.57 6.90
N PHE A 179 4.75 12.15 7.27
CA PHE A 179 4.65 13.58 7.62
C PHE A 179 5.51 13.95 8.83
N LEU A 180 5.51 13.11 9.87
CA LEU A 180 6.33 13.29 11.07
C LEU A 180 7.83 13.20 10.78
N ILE A 181 8.25 12.27 9.91
CA ILE A 181 9.65 12.17 9.46
C ILE A 181 10.12 13.53 8.92
N LYS A 182 9.30 14.18 8.08
CA LYS A 182 9.65 15.50 7.55
C LYS A 182 9.55 16.60 8.61
N LYS A 183 8.47 16.63 9.39
CA LYS A 183 8.23 17.64 10.44
C LYS A 183 9.34 17.68 11.49
N LEU A 184 9.93 16.54 11.83
CA LEU A 184 11.02 16.41 12.80
C LEU A 184 12.42 16.55 12.18
N GLY A 185 12.52 16.63 10.85
CA GLY A 185 13.78 16.62 10.11
C GLY A 185 14.55 15.30 10.26
N MET A 186 13.86 14.18 10.41
CA MET A 186 14.51 12.87 10.58
C MET A 186 15.26 12.43 9.33
N ASP A 187 14.82 12.89 8.14
CA ASP A 187 15.46 12.63 6.87
C ASP A 187 16.88 13.21 6.75
N THR A 188 17.22 14.24 7.53
CA THR A 188 18.57 14.79 7.59
C THR A 188 19.34 14.31 8.83
N LYS A 189 18.65 14.10 9.95
CA LYS A 189 19.24 13.70 11.23
C LYS A 189 19.58 12.20 11.33
N ARG A 190 18.87 11.34 10.59
CA ARG A 190 18.98 9.88 10.71
C ARG A 190 19.32 9.26 9.36
N LYS A 191 20.36 8.44 9.36
CA LYS A 191 20.82 7.64 8.21
C LYS A 191 20.90 6.18 8.63
N PRO A 192 19.78 5.44 8.60
CA PRO A 192 19.80 4.04 9.01
C PRO A 192 20.78 3.24 8.16
N SER A 193 21.48 2.27 8.75
CA SER A 193 22.38 1.39 8.01
C SER A 193 21.59 0.31 7.28
N LEU A 194 22.17 -0.27 6.21
CA LEU A 194 21.55 -1.39 5.50
C LEU A 194 21.29 -2.57 6.45
N LYS A 195 22.20 -2.84 7.39
CA LYS A 195 22.04 -3.90 8.41
C LYS A 195 20.78 -3.70 9.25
N LEU A 196 20.52 -2.47 9.69
CA LEU A 196 19.32 -2.16 10.47
C LEU A 196 18.03 -2.31 9.64
N VAL A 197 18.06 -1.92 8.37
CA VAL A 197 16.94 -2.14 7.44
C VAL A 197 16.68 -3.63 7.26
N LEU A 198 17.72 -4.42 6.96
CA LEU A 198 17.60 -5.87 6.78
C LEU A 198 17.10 -6.57 8.05
N LEU A 199 17.58 -6.16 9.22
CA LEU A 199 17.09 -6.66 10.51
C LEU A 199 15.58 -6.35 10.68
N SER A 200 15.15 -5.12 10.34
CA SER A 200 13.74 -4.74 10.43
C SER A 200 12.84 -5.51 9.45
N ILE A 201 13.33 -5.79 8.24
CA ILE A 201 12.63 -6.66 7.28
C ILE A 201 12.57 -8.10 7.82
N GLY A 202 13.66 -8.58 8.42
CA GLY A 202 13.70 -9.86 9.12
C GLY A 202 12.64 -9.97 10.22
N MET A 203 12.39 -8.88 10.97
CA MET A 203 11.31 -8.84 11.96
C MET A 203 9.91 -8.95 11.34
N VAL A 204 9.68 -8.37 10.15
CA VAL A 204 8.40 -8.54 9.41
C VAL A 204 8.20 -9.99 8.99
N ILE A 205 9.25 -10.61 8.47
CA ILE A 205 9.24 -12.03 8.07
C ILE A 205 9.01 -12.91 9.31
N ALA A 206 9.68 -12.62 10.42
CA ALA A 206 9.54 -13.36 11.67
C ALA A 206 8.13 -13.21 12.27
N GLU A 207 7.56 -12.00 12.29
CA GLU A 207 6.18 -11.79 12.77
C GLU A 207 5.18 -12.55 11.90
N ALA A 208 5.31 -12.49 10.57
CA ALA A 208 4.45 -13.28 9.67
C ALA A 208 4.59 -14.79 9.93
N PHE A 209 5.80 -15.29 10.14
CA PHE A 209 6.03 -16.68 10.49
C PHE A 209 5.39 -17.06 11.83
N LEU A 210 5.51 -16.22 12.86
CA LEU A 210 4.88 -16.42 14.17
C LEU A 210 3.35 -16.40 14.07
N ASN A 211 2.77 -15.48 13.30
CA ASN A 211 1.34 -15.43 13.04
C ASN A 211 0.83 -16.75 12.43
N ASN A 212 1.61 -17.37 11.55
CA ASN A 212 1.26 -18.67 10.97
C ASN A 212 1.43 -19.83 11.97
N LYS A 213 2.61 -19.93 12.60
CA LYS A 213 3.04 -21.13 13.33
C LYS A 213 2.62 -21.17 14.78
N VAL A 214 2.48 -20.01 15.42
CA VAL A 214 2.21 -19.89 16.85
C VAL A 214 0.78 -19.44 17.09
N LEU A 215 0.31 -18.45 16.34
CA LEU A 215 -1.04 -17.90 16.51
C LEU A 215 -2.09 -18.65 15.67
N HIS A 216 -1.66 -19.61 14.85
CA HIS A 216 -2.52 -20.43 13.99
C HIS A 216 -3.53 -19.62 13.15
N LEU A 217 -3.13 -18.40 12.74
CA LEU A 217 -3.93 -17.54 11.87
C LEU A 217 -3.85 -18.10 10.44
N GLU A 218 -4.53 -19.22 10.19
CA GLU A 218 -4.40 -19.98 8.95
C GLU A 218 -5.35 -19.52 7.83
N LYS A 219 -4.72 -19.29 6.67
CA LYS A 219 -5.14 -19.47 5.26
C LYS A 219 -6.38 -18.80 4.68
N LYS A 220 -7.48 -18.56 5.39
CA LYS A 220 -8.65 -17.92 4.73
C LYS A 220 -8.50 -16.41 4.60
N GLU A 221 -7.95 -15.78 5.64
CA GLU A 221 -7.95 -14.34 5.77
C GLU A 221 -6.57 -13.74 5.70
N SER A 222 -6.51 -12.53 5.16
CA SER A 222 -5.25 -11.88 4.84
C SER A 222 -4.80 -10.99 6.00
N ILE A 223 -3.53 -11.10 6.40
CA ILE A 223 -2.96 -10.25 7.44
C ILE A 223 -2.38 -9.00 6.79
N ASP A 224 -3.04 -7.86 6.99
CA ASP A 224 -2.62 -6.56 6.43
C ASP A 224 -1.79 -5.73 7.41
N LEU A 225 -2.10 -5.84 8.71
CA LEU A 225 -1.48 -5.10 9.78
C LEU A 225 -0.51 -6.02 10.55
N LEU A 226 0.78 -5.74 10.43
CA LEU A 226 1.85 -6.34 11.23
C LEU A 226 2.57 -5.24 12.00
N PHE A 227 2.81 -5.44 13.29
CA PHE A 227 3.37 -4.43 14.18
C PHE A 227 4.78 -4.00 13.75
N SER A 228 5.58 -4.95 13.26
CA SER A 228 6.91 -4.73 12.69
C SER A 228 6.93 -3.76 11.50
N LEU A 229 5.82 -3.56 10.79
CA LEU A 229 5.72 -2.59 9.69
C LEU A 229 5.90 -1.15 10.19
N LEU A 230 5.48 -0.84 11.42
CA LEU A 230 5.70 0.48 12.04
C LEU A 230 7.19 0.84 12.15
N LEU A 231 8.07 -0.16 12.19
CA LEU A 231 9.51 0.02 12.24
C LEU A 231 10.17 -0.14 10.86
N ALA A 232 9.85 -1.23 10.15
CA ALA A 232 10.52 -1.58 8.89
C ALA A 232 10.23 -0.57 7.78
N CYS A 233 8.98 -0.11 7.64
CA CYS A 233 8.59 0.77 6.54
C CYS A 233 9.23 2.17 6.65
N PRO A 234 9.25 2.85 7.82
CA PRO A 234 9.99 4.09 7.99
C PRO A 234 11.50 3.95 7.78
N LEU A 235 12.11 2.87 8.26
CA LEU A 235 13.54 2.62 8.09
C LEU A 235 13.93 2.41 6.63
N LEU A 236 13.15 1.61 5.88
CA LEU A 236 13.36 1.40 4.44
C LEU A 236 13.24 2.74 3.68
N PHE A 237 12.20 3.52 3.96
CA PHE A 237 12.03 4.83 3.35
C PHE A 237 13.21 5.77 3.64
N LEU A 238 13.62 5.89 4.90
CA LEU A 238 14.75 6.73 5.31
C LEU A 238 16.06 6.28 4.67
N TYR A 239 16.31 4.98 4.57
CA TYR A 239 17.49 4.44 3.89
C TYR A 239 17.53 4.85 2.43
N CYS A 240 16.46 4.57 1.67
CA CYS A 240 16.40 4.92 0.25
C CYS A 240 16.42 6.43 0.00
N LYS A 241 15.80 7.23 0.90
CA LYS A 241 15.78 8.70 0.80
C LYS A 241 17.17 9.33 0.98
N ASN A 242 18.07 8.66 1.70
CA ASN A 242 19.44 9.09 1.93
C ASN A 242 20.41 8.73 0.80
N ILE A 243 20.01 7.84 -0.12
CA ILE A 243 20.77 7.55 -1.33
C ILE A 243 20.68 8.75 -2.29
N THR A 244 21.81 9.34 -2.64
CA THR A 244 21.91 10.61 -3.39
C THR A 244 21.86 10.45 -4.91
N LEU A 245 21.13 9.45 -5.42
CA LEU A 245 20.93 9.28 -6.86
C LEU A 245 19.81 10.20 -7.35
N LYS A 246 20.09 11.01 -8.38
CA LYS A 246 19.15 11.98 -8.95
C LYS A 246 18.82 11.65 -10.40
N THR A 247 17.63 12.04 -10.84
CA THR A 247 17.18 11.96 -12.23
C THR A 247 16.24 13.10 -12.58
N ASP A 248 16.12 13.40 -13.86
CA ASP A 248 15.13 14.34 -14.40
C ASP A 248 13.95 13.62 -15.08
N SER A 249 14.03 12.30 -15.23
CA SER A 249 12.97 11.50 -15.82
C SER A 249 11.85 11.21 -14.81
N LYS A 250 10.59 11.36 -15.26
CA LYS A 250 9.39 10.95 -14.51
C LYS A 250 8.90 9.55 -14.87
N ILE A 251 9.58 8.86 -15.80
CA ILE A 251 9.12 7.60 -16.37
C ILE A 251 9.01 6.53 -15.29
N LEU A 252 10.06 6.29 -14.51
CA LEU A 252 10.07 5.25 -13.47
C LEU A 252 8.99 5.46 -12.40
N ALA A 253 8.81 6.72 -11.96
CA ALA A 253 7.75 7.08 -11.03
C ALA A 253 6.35 6.77 -11.59
N SER A 254 6.14 7.04 -12.88
CA SER A 254 4.88 6.82 -13.56
C SER A 254 4.64 5.33 -13.82
N ILE A 255 5.69 4.57 -14.15
CA ILE A 255 5.64 3.10 -14.32
C ILE A 255 5.19 2.43 -13.03
N SER A 256 5.75 2.81 -11.87
CA SER A 256 5.30 2.24 -10.58
C SER A 256 3.80 2.45 -10.34
N THR A 257 3.30 3.65 -10.65
CA THR A 257 1.87 3.97 -10.52
C THR A 257 1.04 3.18 -11.54
N ALA A 258 1.54 3.02 -12.77
CA ALA A 258 0.87 2.24 -13.81
C ALA A 258 0.78 0.76 -13.44
N ILE A 259 1.88 0.14 -13.02
CA ILE A 259 1.92 -1.25 -12.53
C ILE A 259 0.90 -1.42 -11.40
N TYR A 260 0.93 -0.51 -10.42
CA TYR A 260 0.01 -0.55 -9.29
C TYR A 260 -1.45 -0.49 -9.72
N LEU A 261 -1.82 0.31 -10.72
CA LEU A 261 -3.22 0.51 -11.08
C LEU A 261 -3.76 -0.53 -12.07
N ILE A 262 -2.93 -1.00 -13.01
CA ILE A 262 -3.38 -1.89 -14.09
C ILE A 262 -3.26 -3.38 -13.74
N HIS A 263 -2.46 -3.76 -12.73
CA HIS A 263 -2.18 -5.17 -12.47
C HIS A 263 -3.41 -6.06 -12.25
N PRO A 264 -4.50 -5.63 -11.57
CA PRO A 264 -5.68 -6.49 -11.43
C PRO A 264 -6.39 -6.73 -12.75
N LEU A 265 -6.41 -5.75 -13.66
CA LEU A 265 -7.00 -5.92 -14.99
C LEU A 265 -6.19 -6.92 -15.84
N VAL A 266 -4.85 -6.83 -15.82
CA VAL A 266 -3.99 -7.80 -16.51
C VAL A 266 -4.11 -9.19 -15.86
N MET A 267 -4.21 -9.24 -14.53
CA MET A 267 -4.37 -10.49 -13.80
C MET A 267 -5.70 -11.16 -14.14
N GLU A 268 -6.79 -10.41 -14.16
CA GLU A 268 -8.11 -10.90 -14.56
C GLU A 268 -8.07 -11.49 -15.99
N PHE A 269 -7.50 -10.73 -16.94
CA PHE A 269 -7.41 -11.14 -18.33
C PHE A 269 -6.55 -12.40 -18.51
N VAL A 270 -5.40 -12.48 -17.84
CA VAL A 270 -4.45 -13.57 -18.02
C VAL A 270 -4.84 -14.81 -17.20
N TYR A 271 -5.14 -14.64 -15.91
CA TYR A 271 -5.37 -15.74 -14.98
C TYR A 271 -6.78 -16.33 -15.02
N LYS A 272 -7.80 -15.55 -15.41
CA LYS A 272 -9.17 -16.09 -15.58
C LYS A 272 -9.48 -16.57 -16.98
N SER A 273 -8.62 -16.29 -17.97
CA SER A 273 -8.82 -16.84 -19.31
C SER A 273 -8.28 -18.26 -19.41
N ALA A 274 -9.00 -19.13 -20.14
CA ALA A 274 -8.57 -20.51 -20.37
C ALA A 274 -7.39 -20.63 -21.36
N TYR A 275 -6.98 -19.52 -22.00
CA TYR A 275 -6.09 -19.53 -23.16
C TYR A 275 -4.60 -19.68 -22.84
N PHE A 276 -4.14 -19.33 -21.63
CA PHE A 276 -2.70 -19.08 -21.36
C PHE A 276 -2.02 -20.07 -20.39
N LYS A 277 -2.62 -21.23 -20.11
CA LYS A 277 -2.20 -22.13 -19.01
C LYS A 277 -0.71 -22.49 -18.92
N CYS A 278 0.00 -22.67 -20.04
CA CYS A 278 1.40 -23.14 -20.03
C CYS A 278 2.45 -22.02 -19.89
N LEU A 279 2.09 -20.77 -20.18
CA LEU A 279 3.01 -19.61 -20.16
C LEU A 279 2.40 -18.41 -19.42
N GLN A 280 1.46 -18.66 -18.52
CA GLN A 280 0.59 -17.66 -17.92
C GLN A 280 1.39 -16.55 -17.21
N ASP A 281 2.40 -16.93 -16.42
CA ASP A 281 3.26 -15.99 -15.68
C ASP A 281 4.11 -15.12 -16.61
N VAL A 282 4.71 -15.72 -17.65
CA VAL A 282 5.54 -15.02 -18.63
C VAL A 282 4.69 -14.02 -19.43
N ILE A 283 3.50 -14.46 -19.86
CA ILE A 283 2.52 -13.63 -20.58
C ILE A 283 2.04 -12.50 -19.67
N PHE A 284 1.75 -12.78 -18.40
CA PHE A 284 1.35 -11.77 -17.43
C PHE A 284 2.43 -10.70 -17.26
N ILE A 285 3.70 -11.07 -17.07
CA ILE A 285 4.80 -10.12 -16.93
C ILE A 285 4.97 -9.28 -18.21
N GLY A 286 4.92 -9.91 -19.38
CA GLY A 286 5.02 -9.24 -20.68
C GLY A 286 3.90 -8.22 -20.87
N LEU A 287 2.64 -8.62 -20.67
CA LEU A 287 1.47 -7.76 -20.80
C LEU A 287 1.46 -6.64 -19.75
N LEU A 288 1.78 -6.95 -18.50
CA LEU A 288 1.85 -5.95 -17.42
C LEU A 288 2.88 -4.87 -17.75
N THR A 289 4.06 -5.27 -18.25
CA THR A 289 5.12 -4.32 -18.63
C THR A 289 4.68 -3.48 -19.83
N ALA A 290 4.16 -4.10 -20.88
CA ALA A 290 3.69 -3.41 -22.08
C ALA A 290 2.55 -2.43 -21.78
N ALA A 291 1.53 -2.87 -21.02
CA ALA A 291 0.39 -2.05 -20.65
C ALA A 291 0.81 -0.89 -19.73
N SER A 292 1.74 -1.12 -18.79
CA SER A 292 2.30 -0.07 -17.94
C SER A 292 3.05 0.99 -18.74
N LEU A 293 3.88 0.58 -19.71
CA LEU A 293 4.58 1.51 -20.60
C LEU A 293 3.60 2.31 -21.45
N LEU A 294 2.58 1.65 -22.02
CA LEU A 294 1.54 2.29 -22.81
C LEU A 294 0.80 3.36 -21.99
N LEU A 295 0.42 3.06 -20.74
CA LEU A 295 -0.19 4.04 -19.84
C LEU A 295 0.72 5.24 -19.56
N VAL A 296 2.03 5.02 -19.42
CA VAL A 296 3.00 6.12 -19.22
C VAL A 296 3.05 7.04 -20.43
N PHE A 297 2.99 6.49 -21.65
CA PHE A 297 2.89 7.30 -22.87
C PHE A 297 1.53 7.99 -22.98
N LEU A 298 0.44 7.29 -22.64
CA LEU A 298 -0.92 7.83 -22.67
C LEU A 298 -1.06 9.01 -21.71
N ASN A 299 -0.48 8.93 -20.50
CA ASN A 299 -0.53 10.00 -19.50
C ASN A 299 0.17 11.30 -19.97
N ARG A 300 1.03 11.24 -20.99
CA ARG A 300 1.59 12.45 -21.62
C ARG A 300 0.53 13.23 -22.41
N LYS A 301 -0.49 12.54 -22.94
CA LYS A 301 -1.60 13.11 -23.73
C LYS A 301 -2.84 13.33 -22.86
N LEU A 302 -3.26 12.31 -22.13
CA LEU A 302 -4.36 12.34 -21.17
C LEU A 302 -3.79 12.57 -19.79
N LYS A 303 -3.63 13.84 -19.41
CA LYS A 303 -3.23 14.16 -18.03
C LYS A 303 -4.23 13.48 -17.08
N TYR A 304 -3.74 12.97 -15.94
CA TYR A 304 -4.53 12.39 -14.83
C TYR A 304 -4.83 10.88 -14.86
N VAL A 305 -4.29 10.12 -15.83
CA VAL A 305 -4.41 8.64 -15.82
C VAL A 305 -3.40 7.98 -14.86
N LEU A 306 -2.27 8.68 -14.58
CA LEU A 306 -1.21 8.30 -13.62
C LEU A 306 -0.74 9.49 -12.76
#